data_AF-A0A920MHL6-F1
#
_entry.id   AF-A0A920MHL6-F1
#
_cell.length_a   1.000
_cell.length_b   1.000
_cell.length_c   1.000
_cell.angle_alpha   90.00
_cell.angle_beta   90.00
_cell.angle_gamma   90.00
#
_symmetry.space_group_name_H-M   'P 1'
#
loop_
_entity.id
_entity.type
_entity.pdbx_description
1 polymer ?
#
loop_
_entity_poly.entity_id
_entity_poly.type
_entity_poly.pdbx_seq_one_letter_code
_entity_poly.pdbx_strand_id
1 'polypeptide(L)' 'MINSKLKKNNEKIFANPRNIAAGTIRQLDPKIASKRNLQIFIHGIIEINKKIGTEAILMICRSLKKWVLMFVSTIKQ' A
#
# COMPACT_ATOMS: atom_id res chain seq x y z
N MET A 1 6.82 -11.38 -11.51
CA MET A 1 5.68 -10.45 -11.79
C MET A 1 4.37 -11.21 -11.82
N ILE A 2 3.26 -10.61 -11.35
CA ILE A 2 1.92 -11.23 -11.32
C ILE A 2 1.44 -11.63 -12.72
N ASN A 3 1.52 -10.72 -13.70
CA ASN A 3 1.09 -11.01 -15.06
C ASN A 3 1.87 -12.18 -15.69
N SER A 4 3.14 -12.38 -15.35
CA SER A 4 3.92 -13.53 -15.82
C SER A 4 3.37 -14.86 -15.29
N LYS A 5 2.87 -14.89 -14.04
CA LYS A 5 2.23 -16.09 -13.46
C LYS A 5 0.86 -16.34 -14.10
N LEU A 6 0.04 -15.29 -14.23
CA LEU A 6 -1.27 -15.38 -14.86
C LEU A 6 -1.17 -15.87 -16.32
N LYS A 7 -0.21 -15.33 -17.09
CA LYS A 7 0.04 -15.76 -18.47
C LYS A 7 0.44 -17.24 -18.57
N LYS A 8 1.26 -17.74 -17.63
CA LYS A 8 1.62 -19.17 -17.58
C LYS A 8 0.43 -20.07 -17.29
N ASN A 9 -0.57 -19.57 -16.57
CA ASN A 9 -1.78 -20.29 -16.21
C ASN A 9 -2.94 -20.07 -17.20
N ASN A 10 -2.72 -19.36 -18.33
CA ASN A 10 -3.79 -18.91 -19.24
C ASN A 10 -4.92 -18.12 -18.54
N GLU A 11 -4.58 -17.41 -17.47
CA GLU A 11 -5.50 -16.55 -16.73
C GLU A 11 -5.51 -15.12 -17.31
N LYS A 12 -6.60 -14.39 -17.03
CA LYS A 12 -6.74 -12.99 -17.45
C LYS A 12 -5.67 -12.11 -16.78
N ILE A 13 -4.83 -11.47 -17.59
CA ILE A 13 -3.81 -10.53 -17.11
C ILE A 13 -4.41 -9.16 -16.76
N PHE A 14 -3.73 -8.44 -15.86
CA PHE A 14 -4.09 -7.06 -15.57
C PHE A 14 -3.53 -6.11 -16.63
N ALA A 15 -4.35 -5.14 -17.05
CA ALA A 15 -3.98 -4.15 -18.07
C ALA A 15 -2.87 -3.18 -17.63
N ASN A 16 -2.79 -2.83 -16.34
CA ASN A 16 -1.82 -1.87 -15.83
C ASN A 16 -1.53 -2.06 -14.33
N PRO A 17 -0.47 -1.45 -13.78
CA PRO A 17 -0.13 -1.57 -12.36
C PRO A 17 -1.23 -1.06 -11.40
N ARG A 18 -2.01 -0.05 -11.80
CA ARG A 18 -3.15 0.45 -11.01
C ARG A 18 -4.17 -0.67 -10.76
N ASN A 19 -4.48 -1.45 -11.78
CA ASN A 19 -5.43 -2.57 -11.67
C ASN A 19 -4.86 -3.72 -10.83
N ILE A 20 -3.56 -3.97 -10.91
CA ILE A 20 -2.88 -4.97 -10.05
C ILE A 20 -2.99 -4.55 -8.57
N ALA A 21 -2.70 -3.29 -8.26
CA ALA A 21 -2.80 -2.76 -6.91
C ALA A 21 -4.23 -2.82 -6.38
N ALA A 22 -5.20 -2.34 -7.16
CA ALA A 22 -6.62 -2.38 -6.78
C ALA A 22 -7.13 -3.82 -6.55
N GLY A 23 -6.77 -4.75 -7.44
CA GLY A 23 -7.11 -6.18 -7.28
C GLY A 23 -6.38 -6.85 -6.12
N THR A 24 -5.22 -6.31 -5.71
CA THR A 24 -4.48 -6.76 -4.53
C THR A 24 -5.14 -6.35 -3.23
N ILE A 25 -5.60 -5.10 -3.13
CA ILE A 25 -6.26 -4.58 -1.93
C ILE A 25 -7.62 -5.27 -1.70
N ARG A 26 -8.33 -5.66 -2.77
CA ARG A 26 -9.68 -6.24 -2.70
C ARG A 26 -9.70 -7.78 -2.61
N GLN A 27 -8.65 -8.42 -2.12
CA GLN A 27 -8.68 -9.87 -1.87
C GLN A 27 -9.46 -10.16 -0.59
N LEU A 28 -10.36 -11.13 -0.63
CA LEU A 28 -11.12 -11.56 0.54
C LEU A 28 -10.22 -12.18 1.61
N ASP A 29 -9.25 -13.01 1.19
CA ASP A 29 -8.23 -13.56 2.08
C ASP A 29 -7.03 -12.61 2.16
N PRO A 30 -6.74 -12.01 3.33
CA PRO A 30 -5.59 -11.12 3.51
C PRO A 30 -4.24 -11.82 3.29
N LYS A 31 -4.16 -13.16 3.43
CA LYS A 31 -2.93 -13.92 3.14
C LYS A 31 -2.57 -13.94 1.66
N ILE A 32 -3.54 -13.75 0.76
CA ILE A 32 -3.28 -13.61 -0.67
C ILE A 32 -2.70 -12.22 -0.95
N ALA A 33 -3.23 -11.19 -0.29
CA ALA A 33 -2.74 -9.82 -0.42
C ALA A 33 -1.32 -9.67 0.15
N SER A 34 -1.01 -10.27 1.30
CA SER A 34 0.31 -10.17 1.95
C SER A 34 1.45 -10.75 1.13
N LYS A 35 1.18 -11.79 0.32
CA LYS A 35 2.16 -12.39 -0.62
C LYS A 35 2.52 -11.47 -1.79
N ARG A 36 1.84 -10.34 -1.95
CA ARG A 36 2.06 -9.39 -3.05
C ARG A 36 2.89 -8.22 -2.52
N ASN A 37 3.92 -7.81 -3.28
CA ASN A 37 4.83 -6.73 -2.91
C ASN A 37 4.18 -5.35 -3.15
N LEU A 38 3.08 -5.07 -2.44
CA LEU A 38 2.40 -3.78 -2.51
C LEU A 38 3.22 -2.72 -1.77
N GLN A 39 3.34 -1.54 -2.36
CA GLN A 39 4.01 -0.39 -1.76
C GLN A 39 2.98 0.71 -1.50
N ILE A 40 3.19 1.47 -0.42
CA ILE A 40 2.31 2.56 -0.02
C ILE A 40 3.09 3.87 0.05
N PHE A 41 2.42 4.95 -0.35
CA PHE A 41 2.91 6.32 -0.20
C PHE A 41 1.78 7.17 0.35
N ILE A 42 2.03 7.87 1.45
CA ILE A 42 1.05 8.74 2.12
C ILE A 42 1.39 10.18 1.76
N HIS A 43 0.43 10.91 1.20
CA HIS A 43 0.66 12.27 0.67
C HIS A 43 -0.15 13.36 1.39
N GLY A 44 -0.93 13.02 2.41
CA GLY A 44 -1.75 13.99 3.11
C GLY A 44 -2.54 13.38 4.27
N ILE A 45 -3.11 14.26 5.08
CA ILE A 45 -3.96 13.93 6.22
C ILE A 45 -5.27 14.70 6.02
N ILE A 46 -6.40 14.01 6.10
CA ILE A 46 -7.71 14.59 5.77
C ILE A 46 -8.41 15.14 7.02
N GLU A 47 -8.26 14.45 8.16
CA GLU A 47 -8.92 14.84 9.41
C GLU A 47 -8.00 14.57 10.60
N ILE A 48 -8.03 15.49 11.55
CA ILE A 48 -7.29 15.38 12.82
C ILE A 48 -8.25 15.79 13.92
N ASN A 49 -8.44 14.90 14.89
CA ASN A 49 -9.40 15.07 15.99
C ASN A 49 -9.08 16.24 16.94
N LYS A 50 -7.97 16.96 16.69
CA LYS A 50 -7.57 18.19 17.37
C LYS A 50 -7.14 19.23 16.33
N LYS A 51 -7.51 20.48 16.56
CA LYS A 51 -6.86 21.62 15.89
C LYS A 51 -5.38 21.58 16.23
N ILE A 52 -4.55 21.35 15.22
CA ILE A 52 -3.10 21.42 15.34
C ILE A 52 -2.56 22.45 14.36
N GLY A 53 -1.46 23.11 14.74
CA GLY A 53 -0.76 24.06 13.88
C GLY A 53 -0.15 23.39 12.65
N THR A 54 0.15 24.19 11.64
CA THR A 54 0.80 23.77 10.39
C THR A 54 2.14 23.05 10.60
N GLU A 55 2.88 23.44 11.64
CA GLU A 55 4.14 22.86 12.05
C GLU A 55 3.96 21.40 12.50
N ALA A 56 2.87 21.12 13.23
CA ALA A 56 2.55 19.79 13.69
C ALA A 56 2.15 18.87 12.52
N ILE A 57 1.45 19.38 11.51
CA ILE A 57 1.13 18.61 10.29
C ILE A 57 2.41 18.19 9.56
N LEU A 58 3.38 19.10 9.41
CA LEU A 58 4.68 18.78 8.80
C LEU A 58 5.46 17.74 9.61
N MET A 59 5.43 17.83 10.95
CA MET A 59 6.05 16.82 11.83
C MET A 59 5.38 15.45 11.69
N ILE A 60 4.05 15.39 11.59
CA ILE A 60 3.31 14.13 11.38
C ILE A 60 3.67 13.54 10.01
N CYS A 61 3.67 14.32 8.94
CA CYS A 61 4.07 13.84 7.60
C CYS A 61 5.50 13.27 7.59
N ARG A 62 6.45 13.93 8.26
CA ARG A 62 7.83 13.41 8.41
C ARG A 62 7.86 12.11 9.21
N SER A 63 7.09 12.02 10.29
CA SER A 63 7.01 10.83 11.15
C SER A 63 6.33 9.65 10.45
N LEU A 64 5.31 9.92 9.63
CA LEU A 64 4.61 8.93 8.81
C LEU A 64 5.55 8.21 7.84
N LYS A 65 6.54 8.92 7.25
CA LYS A 65 7.54 8.28 6.39
C LYS A 65 8.32 7.20 7.16
N LYS A 66 8.71 7.46 8.41
CA LYS A 66 9.40 6.50 9.27
C LYS A 66 8.49 5.33 9.64
N TRP A 67 7.23 5.62 9.95
CA TRP A 67 6.22 4.62 10.33
C TRP A 67 5.86 3.68 9.18
N VAL A 68 5.66 4.22 7.98
CA VAL A 68 5.40 3.44 6.76
C VAL A 68 6.55 2.48 6.46
N LEU A 69 7.80 2.95 6.58
CA LEU A 69 8.97 2.09 6.39
C LEU A 69 9.02 0.93 7.41
N MET A 70 8.73 1.23 8.69
CA MET A 70 8.65 0.21 9.75
C MET A 70 7.55 -0.82 9.48
N PHE A 71 6.36 -0.38 9.08
CA PHE A 71 5.23 -1.26 8.78
C PHE A 71 5.51 -2.16 7.58
N VAL A 72 6.09 -1.62 6.51
CA VAL A 72 6.50 -2.40 5.33
C VAL A 72 7.59 -3.42 5.68
N SER A 73 8.49 -3.12 6.62
CA SER A 73 9.51 -4.07 7.08
C SER A 73 8.96 -5.20 7.95
N THR A 74 7.85 -4.95 8.66
CA THR A 74 7.21 -5.93 9.57
C THR A 74 6.32 -6.92 8.80
N ILE A 75 5.63 -6.47 7.74
CA ILE A 75 4.78 -7.34 6.90
C ILE A 75 5.62 -8.27 6.01
N LYS A 76 6.92 -7.99 5.85
CA LYS A 76 7.85 -8.82 5.06
C LYS A 76 8.49 -9.96 5.85
N GLN A 77 8.18 -10.11 7.14
CA GLN A 77 8.58 -11.24 8.00
C GLN A 77 7.37 -12.15 8.22
#